data_AF-A0A1G2H1E4-F1
#
_entry.id   AF-A0A1G2H1E4-F1
#
_cell.length_a   1.000
_cell.length_b   1.000
_cell.length_c   1.000
_cell.angle_alpha   90.00
_cell.angle_beta   90.00
_cell.angle_gamma   90.00
#
_symmetry.space_group_name_H-M   'P 1'
#
loop_
_entity.id
_entity.type
_entity.pdbx_description
1 polymer ?
#
loop_
_entity_poly.entity_id
_entity_poly.type
_entity_poly.pdbx_seq_one_letter_code
_entity_poly.pdbx_strand_id
1 'polypeptide(L)' 'MFVPSMFGFTKEELKLLRSLRTPVQVQDFLDTLPMNFGEQGDTLMSPRRVMRERKAHCMEGALLAATV' A
#
# COMPACT_ATOMS: atom_id res chain seq x y z
N MET A 1 12.22 23.27 -2.08
CA MET A 1 12.09 22.69 -0.72
C MET A 1 12.20 21.18 -0.83
N PHE A 2 13.41 20.65 -0.61
CA PHE A 2 13.70 19.21 -0.65
C PHE A 2 13.16 18.61 0.66
N VAL A 3 11.97 18.00 0.60
CA VAL A 3 11.51 17.14 1.71
C VAL A 3 12.31 15.86 1.54
N PRO A 4 13.15 15.43 2.51
CA PRO A 4 13.77 14.12 2.43
C PRO A 4 12.62 13.12 2.34
N SER A 5 12.42 12.51 1.19
CA SER A 5 11.42 11.47 1.04
C SER A 5 11.90 10.31 1.88
N MET A 6 11.21 10.06 2.99
CA MET A 6 11.39 8.86 3.78
C MET A 6 11.26 7.68 2.80
N PHE A 7 12.39 7.05 2.48
CA PHE A 7 12.50 5.93 1.53
C PHE A 7 12.00 6.18 0.08
N GLY A 8 12.01 7.42 -0.41
CA GLY A 8 11.69 7.70 -1.83
C GLY A 8 10.19 7.85 -2.16
N PHE A 9 9.30 7.91 -1.16
CA PHE A 9 7.87 8.14 -1.37
C PHE A 9 7.55 9.60 -1.76
N THR A 10 6.49 9.79 -2.56
CA THR A 10 5.93 11.12 -2.85
C THR A 10 5.21 11.70 -1.63
N LYS A 11 4.87 13.00 -1.67
CA LYS A 11 4.11 13.64 -0.58
C LYS A 11 2.72 13.02 -0.43
N GLU A 12 2.11 12.64 -1.54
CA GLU A 12 0.78 12.05 -1.63
C GLU A 12 0.79 10.62 -1.07
N GLU A 13 1.81 9.83 -1.41
CA GLU A 13 2.01 8.49 -0.85
C GLU A 13 2.24 8.57 0.66
N LEU A 14 3.12 9.45 1.12
CA LEU A 14 3.34 9.67 2.56
C LEU A 14 2.09 10.15 3.28
N LYS A 15 1.24 10.97 2.63
CA LYS A 15 -0.02 11.43 3.22
C LYS A 15 -0.98 10.26 3.44
N LEU A 16 -1.09 9.35 2.47
CA LEU A 16 -1.90 8.14 2.61
C LEU A 16 -1.34 7.25 3.72
N LEU A 17 -0.05 6.88 3.68
CA LEU A 17 0.56 6.02 4.69
C LEU A 17 0.42 6.61 6.11
N ARG A 18 0.64 7.91 6.29
CA ARG A 18 0.49 8.59 7.60
C ARG A 18 -0.96 8.69 8.11
N SER A 19 -1.96 8.43 7.26
CA SER A 19 -3.36 8.33 7.69
C SER A 19 -3.71 6.96 8.27
N LEU A 20 -2.94 5.93 7.94
CA LEU A 20 -3.14 4.54 8.38
C LEU A 20 -2.41 4.29 9.72
N ARG A 21 -2.86 4.92 10.80
CA ARG A 21 -2.11 5.00 12.08
C ARG A 21 -2.34 3.81 13.00
N THR A 22 -3.28 2.93 12.66
CA THR A 22 -3.66 1.78 13.49
C THR A 22 -3.86 0.55 12.60
N PRO A 23 -3.70 -0.66 13.14
CA PRO A 23 -3.97 -1.89 12.38
C PRO A 23 -5.37 -1.92 11.76
N VAL A 24 -6.38 -1.38 12.46
CA VAL A 24 -7.76 -1.30 11.96
C VAL A 24 -7.84 -0.39 10.74
N GLN A 25 -7.21 0.80 10.77
CA GLN A 25 -7.22 1.71 9.61
C GLN A 25 -6.48 1.12 8.40
N VAL A 26 -5.42 0.35 8.63
CA VAL A 26 -4.74 -0.40 7.56
C VAL A 26 -5.69 -1.41 6.95
N GLN A 27 -6.38 -2.19 7.79
CA GLN A 27 -7.33 -3.19 7.33
C GLN A 27 -8.51 -2.54 6.60
N ASP A 28 -9.08 -1.45 7.13
CA ASP A 28 -10.13 -0.69 6.46
C ASP A 28 -9.70 -0.24 5.06
N PHE A 29 -8.45 0.23 4.90
CA PHE A 29 -7.91 0.57 3.59
C PHE A 29 -7.80 -0.66 2.69
N LEU A 30 -7.24 -1.77 3.18
CA LEU A 30 -7.10 -3.02 2.40
C LEU A 30 -8.46 -3.58 1.99
N ASP A 31 -9.48 -3.48 2.83
CA ASP A 31 -10.84 -3.95 2.56
C ASP A 31 -11.53 -3.13 1.46
N THR A 32 -11.07 -1.90 1.18
CA THR A 32 -11.53 -1.13 0.01
C THR A 32 -10.92 -1.60 -1.31
N LEU A 33 -9.89 -2.44 -1.27
CA LEU A 33 -9.20 -2.91 -2.46
C LEU A 33 -9.79 -4.23 -2.94
N PRO A 34 -10.10 -4.40 -4.23
CA PRO A 34 -10.34 -5.73 -4.78
C PRO A 34 -9.15 -6.66 -4.55
N MET A 35 -9.47 -7.90 -4.19
CA MET A 35 -8.47 -8.97 -4.12
C MET A 35 -7.85 -9.18 -5.51
N ASN A 36 -6.53 -9.27 -5.56
CA ASN A 36 -5.83 -9.68 -6.76
C ASN A 36 -5.93 -11.21 -6.87
N PHE A 37 -6.60 -11.73 -7.89
CA PHE A 37 -6.75 -13.17 -8.11
C PHE A 37 -5.70 -13.76 -9.05
N GLY A 38 -4.72 -12.97 -9.51
CA GLY A 38 -3.66 -13.46 -10.38
C GLY A 38 -4.11 -13.78 -11.81
N GLU A 39 -5.20 -13.15 -12.30
CA GLU A 39 -5.68 -13.33 -13.68
C GLU A 39 -4.62 -13.01 -14.75
N GLN A 40 -3.63 -12.20 -14.39
CA GLN A 40 -2.52 -11.78 -15.22
C GLN A 40 -1.19 -12.49 -14.86
N GLY A 41 -1.26 -13.55 -14.04
CA GLY A 41 -0.13 -14.24 -13.44
C GLY A 41 0.19 -13.78 -12.02
N ASP A 42 1.15 -14.47 -11.40
CA ASP A 42 1.59 -14.19 -10.03
C ASP A 42 2.25 -12.82 -9.92
N THR A 43 1.91 -12.08 -8.86
CA THR A 43 2.55 -10.80 -8.55
C THR A 43 3.07 -10.75 -7.12
N LEU A 44 4.10 -9.91 -6.92
CA LEU A 44 4.56 -9.46 -5.61
C LEU A 44 4.76 -7.95 -5.65
N MET A 45 3.65 -7.22 -5.70
CA MET A 45 3.59 -5.77 -5.75
C MET A 45 4.22 -5.15 -4.49
N SER A 46 5.08 -4.15 -4.72
CA SER A 46 5.54 -3.28 -3.64
C SER A 46 4.37 -2.46 -3.07
N PRO A 47 4.48 -1.92 -1.84
CA PRO A 47 3.46 -1.05 -1.25
C PRO A 47 3.03 0.10 -2.18
N ARG A 48 4.00 0.67 -2.90
CA ARG A 48 3.77 1.72 -3.89
C ARG A 48 2.91 1.26 -5.06
N ARG A 49 3.14 0.03 -5.54
CA ARG A 49 2.31 -0.58 -6.58
C ARG A 49 0.91 -0.91 -6.05
N VAL A 50 0.76 -1.40 -4.83
CA VAL A 50 -0.57 -1.63 -4.22
C VAL A 50 -1.37 -0.32 -4.17
N MET A 51 -0.77 0.78 -3.71
CA MET A 51 -1.42 2.10 -3.69
C MET A 51 -1.81 2.60 -5.10
N ARG A 52 -1.02 2.27 -6.12
CA ARG A 52 -1.25 2.67 -7.52
C ARG A 52 -2.29 1.81 -8.23
N GLU A 53 -2.13 0.49 -8.18
CA GLU A 53 -3.00 -0.48 -8.87
C GLU A 53 -4.34 -0.68 -8.15
N ARG A 54 -4.43 -0.27 -6.88
CA ARG A 54 -5.64 -0.35 -6.06
C ARG A 54 -6.20 -1.78 -5.98
N LYS A 55 -5.32 -2.78 -5.91
CA LYS A 55 -5.62 -4.20 -5.68
C LYS A 55 -4.44 -4.87 -4.99
N ALA A 56 -4.67 -5.99 -4.30
CA ALA A 56 -3.59 -6.71 -3.61
C ALA A 56 -3.90 -8.20 -3.40
N HIS A 57 -2.87 -9.04 -3.42
CA HIS A 57 -2.86 -10.34 -2.75
C HIS A 57 -2.66 -10.17 -1.23
N CYS A 58 -2.90 -11.23 -0.45
CA CYS A 58 -2.68 -11.23 0.99
C CYS A 58 -1.25 -10.81 1.39
N MET A 59 -0.23 -11.36 0.72
CA MET A 59 1.17 -11.02 0.99
C MET A 59 1.51 -9.58 0.61
N GLU A 60 0.94 -9.05 -0.48
CA GLU A 60 1.14 -7.67 -0.92
C GLU A 60 0.49 -6.67 0.04
N GLY A 61 -0.69 -7.01 0.57
CA GLY A 61 -1.34 -6.27 1.65
C GLY A 61 -0.51 -6.25 2.93
N ALA A 62 0.08 -7.39 3.31
CA ALA A 62 1.00 -7.47 4.46
C ALA A 62 2.26 -6.61 4.27
N LEU A 63 2.83 -6.58 3.06
CA LEU A 63 3.95 -5.70 2.73
C LEU A 63 3.58 -4.23 2.84
N LEU A 64 2.37 -3.84 2.42
CA LEU A 64 1.88 -2.48 2.61
C LEU A 64 1.69 -2.15 4.10
N ALA A 65 1.10 -3.06 4.87
CA ALA A 65 0.91 -2.90 6.30
C ALA A 65 2.24 -2.69 7.05
N ALA A 66 3.32 -3.30 6.59
CA ALA A 66 4.66 -3.13 7.18
C ALA A 66 5.27 -1.72 6.95
N THR A 67 4.64 -0.86 6.15
CA THR A 67 5.13 0.51 5.87
C THR A 67 4.57 1.58 6.81
N VAL A 68 3.64 1.23 7.70
CA VAL A 68 2.92 2.17 8.57
C VAL A 68 3.32 2.06 10.03
#